data_AF-A0AAE4HQB3-F1
#
_entry.id   AF-A0AAE4HQB3-F1
#
_cell.length_a   1.000
_cell.length_b   1.000
_cell.length_c   1.000
_cell.angle_alpha   90.00
_cell.angle_beta   90.00
_cell.angle_gamma   90.00
#
_symmetry.space_group_name_H-M   'P 1'
#
loop_
_entity.id
_entity.type
_entity.pdbx_description
1 polymer ?
#
loop_
_entity_poly.entity_id
_entity_poly.type
_entity_poly.pdbx_seq_one_letter_code
_entity_poly.pdbx_strand_id
1 'polypeptide(L)'
;MEHILTAATVIVGVVMAVTGLVKKMIPDNKWLPIINIVLGVVIGLAYAASMVPDQLVVFGWAGFLSGLAAGGFYDLGAGFVKNDEASKDYGDGQEFTERKDD
;
A
#
# COMPACT_ATOMS: atom_id res chain seq x y z
N MET A 1 15.53 -25.66 5.05
CA MET A 1 14.21 -25.14 5.46
C MET A 1 14.31 -24.18 6.64
N GLU A 2 14.96 -24.56 7.74
CA GLU A 2 15.23 -23.70 8.92
C GLU A 2 15.72 -22.28 8.54
N HIS A 3 16.81 -22.19 7.77
CA HIS A 3 17.39 -20.90 7.37
C HIS A 3 16.49 -20.04 6.48
N ILE A 4 15.62 -20.67 5.66
CA ILE A 4 14.67 -19.95 4.78
C ILE A 4 13.53 -19.36 5.62
N LEU A 5 13.05 -20.10 6.61
CA LEU A 5 11.96 -19.63 7.48
C LEU A 5 12.43 -18.49 8.39
N THR A 6 13.64 -18.60 8.93
CA THR A 6 14.28 -17.52 9.70
C THR A 6 14.53 -16.28 8.83
N ALA A 7 15.01 -16.46 7.60
CA ALA A 7 15.18 -15.37 6.66
C ALA A 7 13.85 -14.66 6.33
N ALA A 8 12.80 -15.43 6.03
CA ALA A 8 11.48 -14.89 5.69
C ALA A 8 10.87 -14.07 6.82
N THR A 9 10.97 -14.54 8.07
CA THR A 9 10.46 -13.82 9.24
C THR A 9 11.21 -12.51 9.50
N VAL A 10 12.54 -12.50 9.33
CA VAL A 10 13.34 -11.27 9.44
C VAL A 10 12.96 -10.27 8.34
N ILE A 11 12.78 -10.71 7.10
CA ILE A 11 12.41 -9.85 5.96
C ILE A 11 11.06 -9.16 6.21
N VAL A 12 10.06 -9.86 6.76
CA VAL A 12 8.76 -9.26 7.09
C VAL A 12 8.93 -8.10 8.08
N GLY A 13 9.73 -8.29 9.14
CA GLY A 13 10.01 -7.23 10.11
C GLY A 13 10.69 -6.01 9.47
N VAL A 14 11.67 -6.24 8.59
CA VAL A 14 12.37 -5.17 7.85
C VAL A 14 11.41 -4.42 6.93
N VAL A 15 10.59 -5.13 6.15
CA VAL A 15 9.63 -4.50 5.22
C VAL A 15 8.61 -3.65 5.99
N MET A 16 8.11 -4.14 7.13
CA MET A 16 7.21 -3.33 7.97
C MET A 16 7.88 -2.08 8.53
N ALA A 17 9.13 -2.19 9.02
CA ALA A 17 9.87 -1.05 9.56
C ALA A 17 10.13 0.01 8.48
N VAL A 18 10.57 -0.42 7.29
CA VAL A 18 10.81 0.47 6.16
C VAL A 18 9.51 1.12 5.70
N THR A 19 8.41 0.36 5.61
CA THR A 19 7.10 0.92 5.22
C THR A 19 6.60 1.95 6.22
N GLY A 20 6.77 1.69 7.52
CA GLY A 20 6.45 2.65 8.58
C GLY A 20 7.25 3.95 8.45
N LEU A 21 8.54 3.86 8.13
CA LEU A 21 9.40 5.02 7.88
C LEU A 21 8.94 5.81 6.64
N VAL A 22 8.61 5.13 5.54
CA VAL A 22 8.12 5.78 4.30
C VAL A 22 6.83 6.53 4.56
N LYS A 23 5.87 5.93 5.27
CA LYS A 23 4.61 6.58 5.64
C LYS A 23 4.82 7.83 6.50
N LYS A 24 5.86 7.85 7.35
CA LYS A 24 6.20 9.02 8.18
C LYS A 24 6.87 10.14 7.38
N MET A 25 7.64 9.80 6.34
CA MET A 25 8.31 10.79 5.48
C MET A 25 7.38 11.40 4.42
N ILE A 26 6.42 10.62 3.92
CA ILE A 26 5.56 11.02 2.81
C ILE A 26 4.09 10.80 3.18
N PRO A 27 3.54 11.57 4.14
CA PRO A 27 2.13 11.48 4.49
C PRO A 27 1.23 11.87 3.31
N ASP A 28 0.07 11.22 3.18
CA ASP A 28 -1.00 11.55 2.22
C ASP A 28 -0.59 11.59 0.74
N ASN A 29 0.33 10.71 0.33
CA ASN A 29 0.66 10.58 -1.08
C ASN A 29 -0.16 9.46 -1.75
N LYS A 30 -0.89 9.82 -2.81
CA LYS A 30 -1.63 8.90 -3.70
C LYS A 30 -0.77 7.74 -4.26
N TRP A 31 0.55 7.92 -4.28
CA TRP A 31 1.53 6.95 -4.76
C TRP A 31 2.10 6.05 -3.66
N LEU A 32 1.83 6.29 -2.37
CA LEU A 32 2.26 5.44 -1.24
C LEU A 32 2.01 3.95 -1.46
N PRO A 33 0.84 3.53 -1.99
CA PRO A 33 0.59 2.10 -2.18
C PRO A 33 1.56 1.47 -3.18
N ILE A 34 1.82 2.15 -4.29
CA ILE A 34 2.73 1.72 -5.35
C ILE A 34 4.17 1.72 -4.82
N ILE A 35 4.54 2.76 -4.05
CA ILE A 35 5.86 2.85 -3.42
C ILE A 35 6.08 1.65 -2.50
N ASN A 36 5.12 1.28 -1.67
CA ASN A 36 5.25 0.14 -0.76
C ASN A 36 5.42 -1.19 -1.50
N ILE A 37 4.67 -1.39 -2.60
CA ILE A 37 4.80 -2.57 -3.45
C ILE A 37 6.19 -2.64 -4.09
N VAL A 38 6.64 -1.55 -4.72
CA VAL A 38 7.95 -1.48 -5.38
C VAL A 38 9.06 -1.71 -4.36
N LEU A 39 8.95 -1.10 -3.19
CA LEU A 39 9.93 -1.22 -2.13
C LEU A 39 10.01 -2.65 -1.58
N GLY A 40 8.86 -3.30 -1.38
CA GLY A 40 8.80 -4.71 -1.01
C GLY A 40 9.50 -5.61 -2.03
N VAL A 41 9.21 -5.44 -3.33
CA VAL A 41 9.85 -6.19 -4.42
C VAL A 41 11.36 -5.96 -4.46
N VAL A 42 11.80 -4.70 -4.39
CA VAL A 42 13.23 -4.35 -4.42
C VAL A 42 13.97 -4.96 -3.24
N ILE A 43 13.41 -4.90 -2.03
CA ILE A 43 14.01 -5.52 -0.84
C ILE A 43 14.08 -7.04 -0.99
N GLY A 44 13.00 -7.68 -1.46
CA GLY A 44 12.96 -9.13 -1.70
C GLY A 44 14.00 -9.58 -2.73
N LEU A 45 14.13 -8.86 -3.84
CA LEU A 45 15.12 -9.14 -4.88
C LEU A 45 16.55 -8.88 -4.39
N ALA A 46 16.79 -7.78 -3.66
CA ALA A 46 18.10 -7.47 -3.09
C ALA A 46 18.55 -8.55 -2.08
N TYR A 47 17.62 -9.05 -1.27
CA TYR A 47 17.88 -10.17 -0.37
C TYR A 47 18.24 -11.44 -1.14
N ALA A 48 17.44 -11.84 -2.13
CA ALA A 48 17.76 -13.05 -2.89
C ALA A 48 19.06 -12.92 -3.68
N ALA A 49 19.32 -11.77 -4.32
CA ALA A 49 20.56 -11.55 -5.03
C ALA A 49 21.81 -11.65 -4.14
N SER A 50 21.70 -11.34 -2.84
CA SER A 50 22.82 -11.38 -1.90
C SER A 50 22.97 -12.69 -1.13
N MET A 51 21.86 -13.36 -0.79
CA MET A 51 21.87 -14.51 0.13
C MET A 51 21.43 -15.82 -0.52
N VAL A 52 20.49 -15.79 -1.47
CA VAL A 52 19.89 -16.97 -2.11
C VAL A 52 19.59 -16.70 -3.60
N PRO A 53 20.63 -16.60 -4.45
CA PRO A 53 20.48 -16.12 -5.83
C PRO A 53 19.65 -17.06 -6.71
N ASP A 54 19.54 -18.33 -6.34
CA ASP A 54 18.70 -19.35 -6.98
C ASP A 54 17.20 -19.12 -6.76
N GLN A 55 16.81 -18.26 -5.81
CA GLN A 55 15.43 -18.06 -5.37
C GLN A 55 14.90 -16.64 -5.61
N LEU A 56 15.48 -15.91 -6.58
CA LEU A 56 15.06 -14.54 -6.95
C LEU A 56 13.56 -14.41 -7.16
N VAL A 57 12.94 -15.36 -7.87
CA VAL A 57 11.49 -15.33 -8.15
C VAL A 57 10.67 -15.48 -6.86
N VAL A 58 11.06 -16.41 -5.99
CA VAL A 58 10.36 -16.68 -4.72
C VAL A 58 10.40 -15.47 -3.80
N PHE A 59 11.58 -14.87 -3.62
CA PHE A 59 11.74 -13.72 -2.74
C PHE A 59 11.25 -12.42 -3.37
N GLY A 60 11.25 -12.30 -4.70
CA GLY A 60 10.55 -11.21 -5.40
C GLY A 60 9.04 -11.22 -5.10
N TRP A 61 8.41 -12.41 -5.16
CA TRP A 61 7.02 -12.59 -4.75
C TRP A 61 6.79 -12.37 -3.26
N ALA A 62 7.68 -12.85 -2.39
CA ALA A 62 7.58 -12.60 -0.95
C ALA A 62 7.66 -11.10 -0.64
N GLY A 63 8.55 -10.38 -1.32
CA GLY A 63 8.66 -8.93 -1.25
C GLY A 63 7.41 -8.21 -1.72
N PHE A 64 6.85 -8.59 -2.88
CA PHE A 64 5.59 -8.06 -3.39
C PHE A 64 4.44 -8.21 -2.39
N LEU A 65 4.24 -9.43 -1.87
CA LEU A 65 3.17 -9.74 -0.92
C LEU A 65 3.36 -8.99 0.40
N SER A 66 4.59 -8.84 0.86
CA SER A 66 4.90 -8.07 2.07
C SER A 66 4.63 -6.56 1.87
N GLY A 67 4.98 -5.99 0.71
CA GLY A 67 4.68 -4.59 0.37
C GLY A 67 3.17 -4.32 0.28
N LEU A 68 2.39 -5.28 -0.23
CA LEU A 68 0.93 -5.24 -0.18
C LEU A 68 0.40 -5.25 1.26
N ALA A 69 0.93 -6.14 2.11
CA ALA A 69 0.51 -6.29 3.50
C ALA A 69 0.84 -5.07 4.38
N ALA A 70 1.96 -4.38 4.09
CA ALA A 70 2.40 -3.23 4.88
C ALA A 70 1.58 -1.94 4.62
N GLY A 71 0.79 -1.91 3.55
CA GLY A 71 -0.10 -0.79 3.26
C GLY A 71 -0.57 -0.70 1.82
N GLY A 72 0.11 -1.38 0.89
CA GLY A 72 -0.23 -1.34 -0.53
C GLY A 72 -1.70 -1.68 -0.80
N PHE A 73 -2.22 -2.78 -0.24
CA PHE A 73 -3.54 -3.28 -0.61
C PHE A 73 -4.71 -2.43 -0.07
N TYR A 74 -4.65 -2.05 1.22
CA TYR A 74 -5.71 -1.25 1.85
C TYR A 74 -5.77 0.18 1.30
N ASP A 75 -4.60 0.82 1.14
CA ASP A 75 -4.53 2.20 0.66
C ASP A 75 -4.86 2.31 -0.84
N LEU A 76 -4.54 1.28 -1.67
CA LEU A 76 -5.00 1.22 -3.07
C LEU A 76 -6.52 1.11 -3.16
N GLY A 77 -7.13 0.18 -2.41
CA GLY A 77 -8.58 -0.02 -2.43
C GLY A 77 -9.34 1.24 -1.99
N ALA A 78 -8.91 1.87 -0.89
CA ALA A 78 -9.52 3.11 -0.41
C ALA A 78 -9.36 4.28 -1.39
N GLY A 79 -8.21 4.39 -2.06
CA GLY A 79 -7.97 5.42 -3.08
C GLY A 79 -8.83 5.27 -4.34
N PHE A 80 -9.14 4.03 -4.76
CA PHE A 80 -10.07 3.78 -5.86
C PHE A 80 -11.51 4.16 -5.51
N VAL A 81 -11.98 3.81 -4.30
CA VAL A 81 -13.35 4.11 -3.86
C VAL A 81 -13.57 5.61 -3.65
N LYS A 82 -12.57 6.35 -3.17
CA LYS A 82 -12.70 7.80 -2.93
C LYS A 82 -12.86 8.66 -4.19
N ASN A 83 -12.43 8.20 -5.36
CA ASN A 83 -12.59 8.97 -6.60
C ASN A 83 -14.06 9.04 -7.07
N ASP A 84 -14.91 8.10 -6.66
CA ASP A 84 -16.33 8.08 -7.05
C ASP A 84 -17.22 8.98 -6.17
N GLU A 85 -16.73 9.47 -5.02
CA GLU A 85 -17.50 10.37 -4.13
C GLU A 85 -17.25 11.86 -4.39
N ALA A 86 -16.39 12.20 -5.36
CA ALA A 86 -16.23 13.57 -5.80
C ALA A 86 -17.48 14.02 -6.58
N SER A 87 -18.34 14.81 -5.92
CA SER A 87 -19.59 15.43 -6.39
C SER A 87 -20.88 14.63 -6.20
N LYS A 88 -21.18 14.21 -4.96
CA LYS A 88 -22.59 14.30 -4.53
C LYS A 88 -22.81 15.70 -3.98
N ASP A 89 -23.25 16.60 -4.85
CA ASP A 89 -23.85 17.87 -4.44
C ASP A 89 -25.18 17.53 -3.76
N TYR A 90 -25.19 17.63 -2.43
CA TYR A 90 -26.38 17.34 -1.63
C TYR A 90 -27.39 18.49 -1.65
N GLY A 91 -27.13 19.56 -2.40
CA GLY A 91 -27.94 20.77 -2.40
C GLY A 91 -27.86 21.49 -1.06
N ASP A 92 -28.13 22.79 -1.06
CA ASP A 92 -28.24 23.60 0.17
C ASP A 92 -29.59 23.42 0.89
N GLY A 93 -30.48 22.58 0.34
CA GLY A 93 -31.80 22.29 0.88
C GLY A 93 -32.84 23.40 0.71
N GLN A 94 -32.52 24.48 -0.03
CA GLN A 94 -33.40 25.65 -0.15
C GLN A 94 -34.50 25.52 -1.22
N GLU A 95 -34.46 24.45 -2.02
CA GLU A 95 -35.45 24.19 -3.08
C GLU A 95 -36.90 24.00 -2.55
N PHE A 96 -37.06 23.68 -1.27
CA PHE A 96 -38.37 23.50 -0.63
C PHE A 96 -38.92 24.77 0.02
N THR A 97 -38.10 25.79 0.22
CA THR A 97 -38.51 27.05 0.88
C THR A 97 -38.98 28.11 -0.10
N GLU A 98 -38.53 28.08 -1.36
CA GLU A 98 -38.90 29.09 -2.37
C GLU A 98 -40.25 28.79 -3.07
N ARG A 99 -40.78 27.56 -2.96
CA ARG A 99 -42.01 27.14 -3.65
C ARG A 99 -43.32 27.38 -2.89
N LYS A 100 -43.32 28.29 -1.91
CA LYS A 100 -44.51 28.53 -1.06
C LYS A 100 -45.17 29.90 -1.21
N ASP A 101 -44.66 30.73 -2.11
CA ASP A 101 -45.18 32.07 -2.35
C ASP A 101 -45.71 32.22 -3.79
N ASP A 102 -46.71 31.42 -4.17
CA ASP A 102 -47.56 31.63 -5.35
C ASP A 102 -49.05 31.48 -4.98
#